data_AF-A0A5N8Z6R3-F1
#
_entry.id   AF-A0A5N8Z6R3-F1
#
_cell.length_a   1.000
_cell.length_b   1.000
_cell.length_c   1.000
_cell.angle_alpha   90.00
_cell.angle_beta   90.00
_cell.angle_gamma   90.00
#
_symmetry.space_group_name_H-M   'P 1'
#
loop_
_entity.id
_entity.type
_entity.pdbx_description
1 polymer ?
#
loop_
_entity_poly.entity_id
_entity_poly.type
_entity_poly.pdbx_seq_one_letter_code
_entity_poly.pdbx_strand_id
1 'polypeptide(L)'
;GAAYSELEQNHAFITRVLSLEEERFSENFERGEEIILGMIEFRKRNEAKFLEIIQPLKSPTVEKHVIDQVLTTLQKIQTDTGISDHRKTGELDALQACLDIIKSYLTASQSTTSENYSDNFNALFLWPGKISGKEQFKLYDTYGFPPELTEEFARENGLLLDLHDFQLEMENHQTISRSKKSPFAPILSGKIFQYENLGILGTRFVGYNTLSQDSVVIGLLDNIEILTEATEGQEVEIILRETPFYAEGGGQTGDQGYIESTYGRLEVTSTHSPIPDLIVHRVNVLNGKIGLGDAVTAVVDRRLRTDAARNHTATHLVHAALREVLGSHVRQAGSLVAPERIRFDFTHIQAMTPKEIREVENLVNREIRENSTVSTRVLAYTEALHEGALAFFGDKYGEQVRVVEVGCSTDNQECFSKEVCGGTHLQHTGQMGLFLITSEGSIGSGIRRIEALTGLAAQNKIWEIREQAESLAKDLEVSPSELSEKVQSLVTNLNSDIRRISELERNLALKEAEGLISAVQKVDGITILAARIMTTPPETLRGIGDYLKLKLGSGVILLGSVFNNRPNLVAVVTSDLVE
;
A
#
# COMPACT_ATOMS: atom_id res chain seq x y z
N GLY A 1 8.15 -37.70 -5.76
CA GLY A 1 7.64 -38.29 -7.00
C GLY A 1 6.61 -39.35 -6.71
N ALA A 2 7.02 -40.60 -6.48
CA ALA A 2 6.13 -41.77 -6.58
C ALA A 2 4.87 -41.80 -5.68
N ALA A 3 4.86 -41.12 -4.53
CA ALA A 3 3.69 -41.07 -3.64
C ALA A 3 2.81 -39.81 -3.80
N TYR A 4 3.36 -38.73 -4.39
CA TYR A 4 2.68 -37.43 -4.53
C TYR A 4 3.11 -36.80 -5.87
N SER A 5 2.35 -37.08 -6.92
CA SER A 5 2.60 -36.60 -8.29
C SER A 5 2.56 -35.08 -8.40
N GLU A 6 1.76 -34.41 -7.57
CA GLU A 6 1.63 -32.95 -7.51
C GLU A 6 2.95 -32.24 -7.17
N LEU A 7 3.81 -32.86 -6.36
CA LEU A 7 5.14 -32.31 -6.04
C LEU A 7 6.09 -32.37 -7.23
N GLU A 8 5.92 -33.37 -8.09
CA GLU A 8 6.74 -33.56 -9.29
C GLU A 8 6.30 -32.59 -10.40
N GLN A 9 4.98 -32.40 -10.55
CA GLN A 9 4.40 -31.41 -11.46
C GLN A 9 4.80 -29.98 -11.10
N ASN A 10 4.85 -29.65 -9.81
CA ASN A 10 5.18 -28.31 -9.32
C ASN A 10 6.65 -28.15 -8.91
N HIS A 11 7.53 -29.13 -9.16
CA HIS A 11 8.91 -29.13 -8.66
C HIS A 11 9.68 -27.86 -9.03
N ALA A 12 9.60 -27.42 -10.29
CA ALA A 12 10.29 -26.21 -10.75
C ALA A 12 9.80 -24.95 -10.01
N PHE A 13 8.50 -24.85 -9.77
CA PHE A 13 7.91 -23.75 -8.99
C PHE A 13 8.34 -23.83 -7.52
N ILE A 14 8.24 -25.00 -6.89
CA ILE A 14 8.63 -25.21 -5.48
C ILE A 14 10.09 -24.84 -5.25
N THR A 15 11.00 -25.36 -6.08
CA THR A 15 12.45 -25.06 -5.97
C THR A 15 12.73 -23.58 -6.20
N ARG A 16 11.99 -22.92 -7.10
CA ARG A 16 12.12 -21.48 -7.33
C ARG A 16 11.58 -20.64 -6.18
N VAL A 17 10.46 -21.05 -5.57
CA VAL A 17 9.91 -20.42 -4.36
C VAL A 17 10.93 -20.52 -3.23
N LEU A 18 11.50 -21.72 -3.02
CA LEU A 18 12.54 -21.92 -2.00
C LEU A 18 13.76 -21.03 -2.26
N SER A 19 14.25 -20.95 -3.49
CA SER A 19 15.41 -20.08 -3.79
C SER A 19 15.12 -18.60 -3.55
N LEU A 20 13.90 -18.13 -3.88
CA LEU A 20 13.51 -16.73 -3.66
C LEU A 20 13.30 -16.41 -2.18
N GLU A 21 12.76 -17.36 -1.41
CA GLU A 21 12.66 -17.22 0.04
C GLU A 21 14.05 -17.26 0.69
N GLU A 22 15.00 -18.05 0.18
CA GLU A 22 16.40 -18.03 0.62
C GLU A 22 17.10 -16.69 0.29
N GLU A 23 16.89 -16.14 -0.90
CA GLU A 23 17.39 -14.81 -1.31
C GLU A 23 16.80 -13.72 -0.41
N ARG A 24 15.48 -13.70 -0.21
CA ARG A 24 14.79 -12.74 0.68
C ARG A 24 15.21 -12.88 2.13
N PHE A 25 15.37 -14.12 2.60
CA PHE A 25 15.86 -14.38 3.95
C PHE A 25 17.25 -13.81 4.12
N SER A 26 18.13 -13.98 3.13
CA SER A 26 19.49 -13.41 3.15
C SER A 26 19.45 -11.88 3.19
N GLU A 27 18.63 -11.23 2.35
CA GLU A 27 18.47 -9.77 2.34
C GLU A 27 17.87 -9.23 3.67
N ASN A 28 16.84 -9.89 4.19
CA ASN A 28 16.22 -9.53 5.46
C ASN A 28 17.16 -9.78 6.65
N PHE A 29 17.98 -10.84 6.57
CA PHE A 29 18.99 -11.16 7.56
C PHE A 29 20.05 -10.06 7.64
N GLU A 30 20.68 -9.68 6.52
CA GLU A 30 21.70 -8.63 6.48
C GLU A 30 21.15 -7.30 7.03
N ARG A 31 19.93 -6.94 6.62
CA ARG A 31 19.27 -5.71 7.08
C ARG A 31 18.91 -5.78 8.57
N GLY A 32 18.39 -6.90 9.05
CA GLY A 32 18.02 -7.10 10.45
C GLY A 32 19.24 -7.11 11.37
N GLU A 33 20.34 -7.72 10.92
CA GLU A 33 21.63 -7.72 11.61
C GLU A 33 22.17 -6.29 11.81
N GLU A 34 22.15 -5.45 10.77
CA GLU A 34 22.58 -4.05 10.91
C GLU A 34 21.73 -3.26 11.91
N ILE A 35 20.41 -3.51 11.94
CA ILE A 35 19.48 -2.82 12.84
C ILE A 35 19.72 -3.24 14.30
N ILE A 36 19.83 -4.54 14.59
CA ILE A 36 20.05 -5.01 15.96
C ILE A 36 21.44 -4.61 16.48
N LEU A 37 22.47 -4.64 15.64
CA LEU A 37 23.80 -4.14 15.99
C LEU A 37 23.74 -2.63 16.29
N GLY A 38 23.03 -1.85 15.46
CA GLY A 38 22.80 -0.42 15.71
C GLY A 38 22.10 -0.16 17.05
N MET A 39 21.06 -0.95 17.39
CA MET A 39 20.37 -0.85 18.67
C MET A 39 21.29 -1.13 19.86
N ILE A 40 22.17 -2.14 19.74
CA ILE A 40 23.10 -2.55 20.79
C ILE A 40 24.23 -1.52 20.95
N GLU A 41 24.84 -1.09 19.85
CA GLU A 41 25.92 -0.09 19.87
C GLU A 41 25.44 1.24 20.44
N PHE A 42 24.22 1.65 20.09
CA PHE A 42 23.63 2.87 20.63
C PHE A 42 23.50 2.82 22.15
N ARG A 43 23.01 1.70 22.70
CA ARG A 43 22.90 1.48 24.14
C ARG A 43 24.27 1.54 24.81
N LYS A 44 25.25 0.78 24.30
CA LYS A 44 26.63 0.76 24.84
C LYS A 44 27.26 2.16 24.84
N ARG A 45 27.08 2.92 23.76
CA ARG A 45 27.65 4.28 23.61
C ARG A 45 27.00 5.30 24.56
N ASN A 46 25.72 5.12 24.88
CA ASN A 46 24.94 6.11 25.63
C ASN A 46 24.57 5.68 27.05
N GLU A 47 24.94 4.47 27.50
CA GLU A 47 24.61 3.92 28.83
C GLU A 47 24.93 4.89 29.97
N ALA A 48 26.17 5.40 30.05
CA ALA A 48 26.58 6.30 31.13
C ALA A 48 25.79 7.62 31.13
N LYS A 49 25.59 8.22 29.94
CA LYS A 49 24.78 9.44 29.78
C LYS A 49 23.33 9.19 30.16
N PHE A 50 22.79 8.04 29.78
CA PHE A 50 21.42 7.67 30.07
C PHE A 50 21.19 7.49 31.58
N LEU A 51 22.08 6.76 32.26
CA LEU A 51 22.04 6.59 33.71
C LEU A 51 22.12 7.91 34.46
N GLU A 52 22.88 8.89 33.93
CA GLU A 52 22.94 10.26 34.45
C GLU A 52 21.61 11.01 34.25
N ILE A 53 21.03 10.94 33.05
CA ILE A 53 19.74 11.58 32.71
C ILE A 53 18.60 11.07 33.59
N ILE A 54 18.58 9.78 33.94
CA ILE A 54 17.50 9.20 34.75
C ILE A 54 17.75 9.25 36.26
N GLN A 55 18.95 9.62 36.75
CA GLN A 55 19.21 9.76 38.20
C GLN A 55 18.18 10.66 38.90
N PRO A 56 17.80 11.84 38.36
CA PRO A 56 16.84 12.73 39.00
C PRO A 56 15.44 12.12 39.12
N LEU A 57 15.10 11.12 38.31
CA LEU A 57 13.81 10.41 38.33
C LEU A 57 13.70 9.42 39.50
N LYS A 58 14.76 9.19 40.28
CA LYS A 58 14.74 8.33 41.49
C LYS A 58 13.91 8.90 42.65
N SER A 59 13.54 10.18 42.59
CA SER A 59 12.73 10.81 43.63
C SER A 59 11.26 10.35 43.54
N PRO A 60 10.61 9.98 44.66
CA PRO A 60 9.17 9.65 44.67
C PRO A 60 8.27 10.84 44.31
N THR A 61 8.83 12.06 44.28
CA THR A 61 8.18 13.27 43.74
C THR A 61 9.13 13.91 42.74
N VAL A 62 8.83 13.73 41.45
CA VAL A 62 9.59 14.35 40.36
C VAL A 62 8.94 15.67 40.00
N GLU A 63 9.65 16.78 40.19
CA GLU A 63 9.15 18.09 39.79
C GLU A 63 9.09 18.24 38.26
N LYS A 64 8.08 18.96 37.76
CA LYS A 64 7.85 19.19 36.33
C LYS A 64 9.09 19.74 35.59
N HIS A 65 9.88 20.59 36.23
CA HIS A 65 11.07 21.17 35.62
C HIS A 65 12.17 20.12 35.32
N VAL A 66 12.25 19.07 36.13
CA VAL A 66 13.20 17.95 35.94
C VAL A 66 12.76 17.09 34.75
N ILE A 67 11.45 16.87 34.60
CA ILE A 67 10.86 16.15 33.47
C ILE A 67 11.17 16.87 32.15
N ASP A 68 10.98 18.18 32.10
CA ASP A 68 11.22 18.99 30.90
C ASP A 68 12.72 18.98 30.51
N GLN A 69 13.64 18.96 31.48
CA GLN A 69 15.09 18.85 31.23
C GLN A 69 15.49 17.49 30.64
N VAL A 70 14.92 16.40 31.16
CA VAL A 70 15.15 15.04 30.65
C VAL A 70 14.68 14.93 29.19
N LEU A 71 13.45 15.38 28.90
CA LEU A 71 12.89 15.36 27.56
C LEU A 71 13.70 16.22 26.56
N THR A 72 14.14 17.41 26.98
CA THR A 72 14.98 18.29 26.15
C THR A 72 16.34 17.68 25.82
N THR A 73 16.95 16.97 26.78
CA THR A 73 18.25 16.32 26.58
C THR A 73 18.14 15.14 25.62
N LEU A 74 17.04 14.38 25.69
CA LEU A 74 16.78 13.26 24.78
C LEU A 74 16.45 13.73 23.36
N GLN A 75 15.70 14.83 23.22
CA GLN A 75 15.45 15.46 21.91
C GLN A 75 16.74 15.92 21.22
N LYS A 76 17.72 16.42 21.98
CA LYS A 76 19.04 16.76 21.42
C LYS A 76 19.78 15.53 20.87
N ILE A 77 19.74 14.41 21.60
CA ILE A 77 20.31 13.13 21.15
C ILE A 77 19.64 12.66 19.85
N GLN A 78 18.32 12.89 19.70
CA GLN A 78 17.56 12.56 18.48
C GLN A 78 17.94 13.41 17.26
N THR A 79 18.24 14.70 17.44
CA THR A 79 18.63 15.60 16.35
C THR A 79 20.03 15.34 15.81
N ASP A 80 20.93 14.76 16.61
CA ASP A 80 22.30 14.47 16.19
C ASP A 80 22.40 13.20 15.30
N THR A 81 21.39 12.33 15.32
CA THR A 81 21.36 11.03 14.61
C THR A 81 20.87 11.08 13.14
N GLY A 82 21.10 12.18 12.41
CA GLY A 82 20.51 12.52 11.08
C GLY A 82 20.20 11.36 10.10
N ILE A 83 19.05 11.47 9.41
CA ILE A 83 18.28 10.38 8.78
C ILE A 83 18.74 10.09 7.33
N SER A 84 19.45 8.97 7.09
CA SER A 84 19.50 8.28 5.77
C SER A 84 20.27 6.93 5.75
N ASP A 85 20.60 6.33 6.90
CA ASP A 85 21.48 5.15 6.99
C ASP A 85 20.82 4.06 7.85
N HIS A 86 20.87 2.79 7.43
CA HIS A 86 20.25 1.65 8.12
C HIS A 86 20.79 1.46 9.54
N ARG A 87 22.09 1.70 9.78
CA ARG A 87 22.66 1.69 11.14
C ARG A 87 21.99 2.73 12.03
N LYS A 88 21.69 3.90 11.49
CA LYS A 88 20.98 4.96 12.21
C LYS A 88 19.52 4.61 12.46
N THR A 89 18.93 3.68 11.70
CA THR A 89 17.57 3.19 11.94
C THR A 89 17.53 2.36 13.24
N GLY A 90 18.52 1.48 13.46
CA GLY A 90 18.67 0.76 14.74
C GLY A 90 18.92 1.70 15.93
N GLU A 91 19.77 2.72 15.76
CA GLU A 91 19.99 3.74 16.80
C GLU A 91 18.70 4.50 17.15
N LEU A 92 17.92 4.90 16.13
CA LEU A 92 16.65 5.60 16.30
C LEU A 92 15.60 4.72 17.00
N ASP A 93 15.54 3.44 16.67
CA ASP A 93 14.59 2.52 17.30
C ASP A 93 14.90 2.28 18.78
N ALA A 94 16.19 2.12 19.12
CA ALA A 94 16.62 2.04 20.51
C ALA A 94 16.28 3.33 21.29
N LEU A 95 16.50 4.50 20.68
CA LEU A 95 16.15 5.80 21.26
C LEU A 95 14.64 5.96 21.43
N GLN A 96 13.84 5.49 20.47
CA GLN A 96 12.38 5.56 20.54
C GLN A 96 11.84 4.67 21.67
N ALA A 97 12.35 3.43 21.79
CA ALA A 97 12.00 2.53 22.89
C ALA A 97 12.31 3.16 24.25
N CYS A 98 13.46 3.82 24.36
CA CYS A 98 13.86 4.58 25.55
C CYS A 98 12.85 5.70 25.88
N LEU A 99 12.48 6.51 24.89
CA LEU A 99 11.51 7.60 25.05
C LEU A 99 10.14 7.10 25.51
N ASP A 100 9.71 5.96 24.98
CA ASP A 100 8.40 5.39 25.31
C ASP A 100 8.36 4.83 26.74
N ILE A 101 9.46 4.23 27.22
CA ILE A 101 9.60 3.83 28.63
C ILE A 101 9.52 5.07 29.55
N ILE A 102 10.21 6.16 29.20
CA ILE A 102 10.17 7.40 29.98
C ILE A 102 8.77 8.00 30.00
N LYS A 103 8.09 8.09 28.84
CA LYS A 103 6.71 8.59 28.79
C LYS A 103 5.74 7.72 29.60
N SER A 104 5.88 6.40 29.52
CA SER A 104 5.08 5.46 30.32
C SER A 104 5.28 5.72 31.82
N TYR A 105 6.54 5.83 32.26
CA TYR A 105 6.88 6.16 33.64
C TYR A 105 6.29 7.50 34.09
N LEU A 106 6.42 8.56 33.28
CA LEU A 106 5.87 9.87 33.61
C LEU A 106 4.34 9.85 33.71
N THR A 107 3.68 9.10 32.84
CA THR A 107 2.22 8.94 32.87
C THR A 107 1.77 8.16 34.11
N ALA A 108 2.49 7.09 34.47
CA ALA A 108 2.22 6.30 35.68
C ALA A 108 2.51 7.07 36.97
N SER A 109 3.51 7.96 36.98
CA SER A 109 3.82 8.81 38.15
C SER A 109 2.73 9.82 38.49
N GLN A 110 1.79 10.07 37.56
CA GLN A 110 0.66 10.98 37.75
C GLN A 110 -0.64 10.25 38.16
N SER A 111 -0.68 8.90 38.12
CA SER A 111 -1.84 8.10 38.48
C SER A 111 -1.68 7.48 39.88
N THR A 112 -2.73 7.52 40.71
CA THR A 112 -2.73 7.12 42.14
C THR A 112 -2.63 5.62 42.42
N THR A 113 -2.31 4.78 41.43
CA THR A 113 -2.25 3.31 41.57
C THR A 113 -0.81 2.82 41.73
N SER A 114 -0.47 2.26 42.90
CA SER A 114 0.90 1.92 43.30
C SER A 114 1.55 0.74 42.56
N GLU A 115 0.78 -0.12 41.91
CA GLU A 115 1.31 -1.34 41.26
C GLU A 115 2.09 -1.03 39.97
N ASN A 116 1.63 -0.09 39.14
CA ASN A 116 2.30 0.26 37.88
C ASN A 116 3.56 1.14 38.04
N TYR A 117 3.78 1.73 39.22
CA TYR A 117 4.89 2.66 39.44
C TYR A 117 6.24 1.94 39.58
N SER A 118 6.28 0.83 40.31
CA SER A 118 7.50 0.04 40.55
C SER A 118 8.03 -0.61 39.27
N ASP A 119 7.13 -1.17 38.45
CA ASP A 119 7.52 -1.92 37.25
C ASP A 119 8.03 -1.00 36.13
N ASN A 120 7.37 0.14 35.91
CA ASN A 120 7.84 1.15 34.95
C ASN A 120 9.17 1.81 35.39
N PHE A 121 9.38 1.97 36.70
CA PHE A 121 10.64 2.49 37.23
C PHE A 121 11.79 1.50 37.04
N ASN A 122 11.57 0.21 37.30
CA ASN A 122 12.58 -0.82 37.07
C ASN A 122 12.91 -0.98 35.58
N ALA A 123 11.93 -0.84 34.69
CA ALA A 123 12.14 -0.89 33.24
C ALA A 123 13.12 0.19 32.74
N LEU A 124 13.11 1.39 33.35
CA LEU A 124 14.06 2.47 33.02
C LEU A 124 15.51 2.08 33.30
N PHE A 125 15.80 1.46 34.45
CA PHE A 125 17.18 1.07 34.80
C PHE A 125 17.67 -0.15 34.03
N LEU A 126 16.76 -0.98 33.52
CA LEU A 126 17.10 -2.17 32.76
C LEU A 126 17.32 -1.90 31.26
N TRP A 127 16.82 -0.77 30.72
CA TRP A 127 16.91 -0.44 29.30
C TRP A 127 18.33 -0.57 28.68
N PRO A 128 19.43 -0.13 29.32
CA PRO A 128 20.76 -0.26 28.74
C PRO A 128 21.19 -1.72 28.49
N GLY A 129 20.73 -2.63 29.35
CA GLY A 129 21.05 -4.06 29.30
C GLY A 129 19.89 -4.94 28.83
N LYS A 130 18.84 -4.37 28.23
CA LYS A 130 17.64 -5.12 27.85
C LYS A 130 17.05 -4.66 26.52
N ILE A 131 16.70 -5.63 25.68
CA ILE A 131 15.87 -5.45 24.48
C ILE A 131 14.43 -5.81 24.86
N SER A 132 13.51 -4.88 24.65
CA SER A 132 12.09 -5.07 24.97
C SER A 132 11.39 -6.02 23.99
N GLY A 133 10.24 -6.57 24.39
CA GLY A 133 9.45 -7.44 23.53
C GLY A 133 8.91 -6.72 22.32
N LYS A 134 8.58 -5.43 22.46
CA LYS A 134 8.21 -4.54 21.34
C LYS A 134 9.31 -4.35 20.32
N GLU A 135 10.55 -4.18 20.76
CA GLU A 135 11.70 -4.07 19.86
C GLU A 135 11.95 -5.38 19.11
N GLN A 136 11.89 -6.52 19.83
CA GLN A 136 11.97 -7.84 19.22
C GLN A 136 10.82 -8.09 18.23
N PHE A 137 9.60 -7.69 18.58
CA PHE A 137 8.43 -7.80 17.72
C PHE A 137 8.60 -6.97 16.46
N LYS A 138 9.15 -5.76 16.56
CA LYS A 138 9.46 -4.92 15.39
C LYS A 138 10.53 -5.55 14.49
N LEU A 139 11.59 -6.11 15.08
CA LEU A 139 12.61 -6.88 14.36
C LEU A 139 11.99 -8.03 13.57
N TYR A 140 11.08 -8.77 14.19
CA TYR A 140 10.38 -9.89 13.57
C TYR A 140 9.35 -9.47 12.51
N ASP A 141 8.36 -8.64 12.86
CA ASP A 141 7.21 -8.31 12.03
C ASP A 141 7.54 -7.29 10.92
N THR A 142 8.35 -6.27 11.24
CA THR A 142 8.68 -5.19 10.30
C THR A 142 9.90 -5.52 9.45
N TYR A 143 10.93 -6.14 10.05
CA TYR A 143 12.21 -6.38 9.38
C TYR A 143 12.45 -7.85 9.02
N GLY A 144 11.55 -8.77 9.42
CA GLY A 144 11.66 -10.19 9.08
C GLY A 144 12.81 -10.91 9.80
N PHE A 145 13.37 -10.32 10.87
CA PHE A 145 14.53 -10.85 11.57
C PHE A 145 14.12 -11.92 12.61
N PRO A 146 14.67 -13.14 12.55
CA PRO A 146 14.27 -14.23 13.43
C PRO A 146 14.44 -13.94 14.95
N PRO A 147 13.46 -14.30 15.79
CA PRO A 147 13.55 -14.16 17.24
C PRO A 147 14.77 -14.89 17.85
N GLU A 148 15.11 -16.07 17.33
CA GLU A 148 16.21 -16.89 17.81
C GLU A 148 17.57 -16.20 17.59
N LEU A 149 17.72 -15.52 16.45
CA LEU A 149 18.92 -14.73 16.15
C LEU A 149 18.97 -13.47 17.01
N THR A 150 17.83 -12.82 17.24
CA THR A 150 17.75 -11.68 18.17
C THR A 150 18.25 -12.07 19.57
N GLU A 151 17.87 -13.26 20.04
CA GLU A 151 18.35 -13.81 21.31
C GLU A 151 19.86 -14.06 21.31
N GLU A 152 20.40 -14.60 20.21
CA GLU A 152 21.83 -14.84 20.07
C GLU A 152 22.65 -13.54 20.11
N PHE A 153 22.28 -12.55 19.31
CA PHE A 153 22.94 -11.23 19.29
C PHE A 153 22.84 -10.51 20.64
N ALA A 154 21.69 -10.58 21.31
CA ALA A 154 21.52 -10.01 22.64
C ALA A 154 22.47 -10.66 23.65
N ARG A 155 22.51 -12.00 23.67
CA ARG A 155 23.34 -12.80 24.58
C ARG A 155 24.83 -12.55 24.37
N GLU A 156 25.30 -12.53 23.13
CA GLU A 156 26.71 -12.25 22.79
C GLU A 156 27.16 -10.86 23.26
N ASN A 157 26.22 -9.91 23.27
CA ASN A 157 26.49 -8.54 23.67
C ASN A 157 26.19 -8.23 25.14
N GLY A 158 25.74 -9.24 25.91
CA GLY A 158 25.43 -9.11 27.34
C GLY A 158 24.08 -8.45 27.65
N LEU A 159 23.14 -8.43 26.70
CA LEU A 159 21.78 -7.91 26.89
C LEU A 159 20.80 -9.04 27.18
N LEU A 160 19.77 -8.74 27.98
CA LEU A 160 18.62 -9.60 28.23
C LEU A 160 17.52 -9.32 27.20
N LEU A 161 16.75 -10.35 26.85
CA LEU A 161 15.61 -10.24 25.94
C LEU A 161 14.30 -10.49 26.70
N ASP A 162 13.31 -9.61 26.52
CA ASP A 162 11.99 -9.78 27.14
C ASP A 162 11.08 -10.68 26.31
N LEU A 163 11.28 -12.00 26.47
CA LEU A 163 10.48 -13.00 25.75
C LEU A 163 8.99 -12.98 26.13
N HIS A 164 8.65 -12.54 27.35
CA HIS A 164 7.26 -12.50 27.79
C HIS A 164 6.50 -11.35 27.11
N ASP A 165 7.09 -10.16 27.09
CA ASP A 165 6.54 -9.00 26.38
C ASP A 165 6.44 -9.25 24.87
N PHE A 166 7.40 -9.99 24.29
CA PHE A 166 7.34 -10.41 22.89
C PHE A 166 6.15 -11.34 22.59
N GLN A 167 5.89 -12.32 23.46
CA GLN A 167 4.73 -13.22 23.32
C GLN A 167 3.41 -12.46 23.39
N LEU A 168 3.29 -11.47 24.29
CA LEU A 168 2.10 -10.62 24.39
C LEU A 168 1.87 -9.81 23.10
N GLU A 169 2.92 -9.24 22.51
CA GLU A 169 2.81 -8.53 21.22
C GLU A 169 2.44 -9.47 20.06
N MET A 170 2.96 -10.71 20.06
CA MET A 170 2.57 -11.74 19.09
C MET A 170 1.09 -12.13 19.22
N GLU A 171 0.57 -12.29 20.44
CA GLU A 171 -0.85 -12.56 20.69
C GLU A 171 -1.74 -11.38 20.27
N ASN A 172 -1.32 -10.15 20.56
CA ASN A 172 -2.00 -8.93 20.11
C ASN A 172 -2.03 -8.84 18.59
N HIS A 173 -0.94 -9.15 17.89
CA HIS A 173 -0.91 -9.15 16.43
C HIS A 173 -1.80 -10.25 15.83
N GLN A 174 -1.82 -11.45 16.41
CA GLN A 174 -2.71 -12.53 15.98
C GLN A 174 -4.20 -12.19 16.20
N THR A 175 -4.53 -11.50 17.29
CA THR A 175 -5.90 -11.04 17.53
C THR A 175 -6.28 -9.91 16.57
N ILE A 176 -5.40 -8.93 16.32
CA ILE A 176 -5.62 -7.82 15.37
C ILE A 176 -5.77 -8.33 13.93
N SER A 177 -4.94 -9.28 13.50
CA SER A 177 -5.01 -9.87 12.15
C SER A 177 -6.28 -10.71 11.95
N ARG A 178 -6.76 -11.41 12.99
CA ARG A 178 -8.08 -12.05 13.02
C ARG A 178 -9.23 -11.03 13.10
N SER A 179 -8.99 -9.88 13.72
CA SER A 179 -9.96 -8.81 13.91
C SER A 179 -9.78 -7.64 12.94
N LYS A 180 -9.28 -7.86 11.71
CA LYS A 180 -9.42 -6.92 10.57
C LYS A 180 -10.90 -6.76 10.13
N LYS A 181 -11.81 -6.65 11.09
CA LYS A 181 -13.08 -5.93 10.99
C LYS A 181 -12.83 -4.51 11.51
N SER A 182 -13.20 -3.56 10.66
CA SER A 182 -13.34 -2.10 10.85
C SER A 182 -13.15 -1.51 12.27
N PRO A 183 -12.52 -0.32 12.43
CA PRO A 183 -12.39 0.42 13.70
C PRO A 183 -13.73 0.83 14.39
N PHE A 184 -14.86 0.28 13.95
CA PHE A 184 -16.23 0.53 14.43
C PHE A 184 -16.78 -0.54 15.38
N ALA A 185 -15.94 -1.47 15.88
CA ALA A 185 -16.38 -2.65 16.65
C ALA A 185 -17.37 -2.37 17.82
N PRO A 186 -17.23 -1.30 18.64
CA PRO A 186 -18.20 -1.02 19.70
C PRO A 186 -19.59 -0.63 19.16
N ILE A 187 -19.66 0.15 18.07
CA ILE A 187 -20.91 0.62 17.46
C ILE A 187 -21.62 -0.51 16.71
N LEU A 188 -20.84 -1.36 16.03
CA LEU A 188 -21.34 -2.56 15.35
C LEU A 188 -22.04 -3.53 16.31
N SER A 189 -21.54 -3.67 17.55
CA SER A 189 -22.15 -4.56 18.55
C SER A 189 -23.57 -4.14 18.95
N GLY A 190 -23.83 -2.83 19.10
CA GLY A 190 -25.16 -2.30 19.41
C GLY A 190 -26.14 -2.39 18.24
N LYS A 191 -25.66 -2.18 17.00
CA LYS A 191 -26.48 -2.32 15.78
C LYS A 191 -26.89 -3.76 15.50
N ILE A 192 -25.97 -4.73 15.64
CA ILE A 192 -26.24 -6.15 15.44
C ILE A 192 -27.37 -6.63 16.36
N PHE A 193 -27.33 -6.23 17.64
CA PHE A 193 -28.39 -6.55 18.60
C PHE A 193 -29.77 -6.02 18.18
N GLN A 194 -29.84 -4.84 17.55
CA GLN A 194 -31.12 -4.30 17.06
C GLN A 194 -31.64 -5.06 15.84
N TYR A 195 -30.77 -5.46 14.92
CA TYR A 195 -31.20 -6.30 13.78
C TYR A 195 -31.78 -7.65 14.26
N GLU A 196 -31.17 -8.26 15.27
CA GLU A 196 -31.69 -9.49 15.89
C GLU A 196 -33.04 -9.27 16.60
N ASN A 197 -33.20 -8.14 17.30
CA ASN A 197 -34.44 -7.79 18.01
C ASN A 197 -35.64 -7.48 17.12
N LEU A 198 -35.43 -7.19 15.83
CA LEU A 198 -36.54 -7.03 14.88
C LEU A 198 -37.33 -8.33 14.69
N GLY A 199 -36.77 -9.49 15.07
CA GLY A 199 -37.42 -10.80 14.92
C GLY A 199 -37.60 -11.22 13.46
N ILE A 200 -36.85 -10.59 12.54
CA ILE A 200 -36.87 -10.89 11.11
C ILE A 200 -35.92 -12.05 10.86
N LEU A 201 -36.48 -13.19 10.43
CA LEU A 201 -35.70 -14.41 10.17
C LEU A 201 -34.84 -14.36 8.90
N GLY A 202 -35.08 -13.37 8.03
CA GLY A 202 -34.32 -13.13 6.81
C GLY A 202 -35.14 -12.39 5.75
N THR A 203 -34.45 -11.92 4.72
CA THR A 203 -35.01 -11.26 3.53
C THR A 203 -34.81 -12.16 2.32
N ARG A 204 -35.89 -12.45 1.59
CA ARG A 204 -35.81 -13.29 0.39
C ARG A 204 -35.21 -12.50 -0.78
N PHE A 205 -34.02 -12.87 -1.20
CA PHE A 205 -33.39 -12.30 -2.39
C PHE A 205 -33.97 -12.89 -3.68
N VAL A 206 -34.46 -12.03 -4.58
CA VAL A 206 -35.01 -12.42 -5.90
C VAL A 206 -34.21 -11.81 -7.07
N GLY A 207 -33.13 -11.09 -6.76
CA GLY A 207 -32.38 -10.25 -7.70
C GLY A 207 -31.58 -10.99 -8.76
N TYR A 208 -31.49 -12.32 -8.70
CA TYR A 208 -30.92 -13.13 -9.78
C TYR A 208 -31.81 -13.13 -11.03
N ASN A 209 -33.13 -13.01 -10.86
CA ASN A 209 -34.11 -13.18 -11.94
C ASN A 209 -34.79 -11.88 -12.35
N THR A 210 -34.91 -10.92 -11.44
CA THR A 210 -35.60 -9.65 -11.67
C THR A 210 -34.84 -8.47 -11.08
N LEU A 211 -35.01 -7.29 -11.68
CA LEU A 211 -34.49 -6.01 -11.17
C LEU A 211 -35.60 -5.15 -10.54
N SER A 212 -36.85 -5.61 -10.58
CA SER A 212 -38.00 -4.94 -9.99
C SER A 212 -38.87 -5.94 -9.27
N GLN A 213 -39.32 -5.60 -8.05
CA GLN A 213 -40.13 -6.49 -7.22
C GLN A 213 -41.03 -5.66 -6.30
N ASP A 214 -42.32 -6.02 -6.28
CA ASP A 214 -43.26 -5.53 -5.27
C ASP A 214 -43.00 -6.25 -3.94
N SER A 215 -42.96 -5.49 -2.86
CA SER A 215 -42.58 -5.95 -1.53
C SER A 215 -43.29 -5.16 -0.44
N VAL A 216 -42.95 -5.47 0.82
CA VAL A 216 -43.47 -4.79 2.00
C VAL A 216 -42.31 -4.41 2.90
N VAL A 217 -42.35 -3.20 3.45
CA VAL A 217 -41.41 -2.73 4.48
C VAL A 217 -41.66 -3.50 5.77
N ILE A 218 -40.69 -4.30 6.20
CA ILE A 218 -40.78 -5.12 7.43
C ILE A 218 -39.82 -4.66 8.53
N GLY A 219 -38.94 -3.72 8.22
CA GLY A 219 -38.09 -3.05 9.21
C GLY A 219 -37.69 -1.67 8.72
N LEU A 220 -37.60 -0.72 9.65
CA LEU A 220 -37.20 0.66 9.41
C LEU A 220 -36.38 1.12 10.62
N LEU A 221 -35.16 1.61 10.39
CA LEU A 221 -34.24 2.03 11.44
C LEU A 221 -33.58 3.36 11.10
N ASP A 222 -33.42 4.23 12.08
CA ASP A 222 -32.44 5.32 12.03
C ASP A 222 -31.29 4.95 12.97
N ASN A 223 -30.20 4.50 12.36
CA ASN A 223 -29.01 4.04 13.05
C ASN A 223 -29.28 2.88 14.04
N ILE A 224 -29.57 3.16 15.30
CA ILE A 224 -29.85 2.14 16.35
C ILE A 224 -31.34 2.16 16.75
N GLU A 225 -32.09 3.20 16.38
CA GLU A 225 -33.49 3.37 16.75
C GLU A 225 -34.42 2.74 15.71
N ILE A 226 -35.35 1.89 16.16
CA ILE A 226 -36.40 1.33 15.31
C ILE A 226 -37.48 2.40 15.12
N LEU A 227 -37.78 2.71 13.86
CA LEU A 227 -38.78 3.71 13.49
C LEU A 227 -40.07 3.05 13.00
N THR A 228 -41.18 3.78 13.15
CA THR A 228 -42.46 3.42 12.53
C THR A 228 -42.69 4.15 11.20
N GLU A 229 -42.07 5.31 11.02
CA GLU A 229 -42.20 6.16 9.83
C GLU A 229 -40.91 6.96 9.61
N ALA A 230 -40.57 7.21 8.35
CA ALA A 230 -39.52 8.13 7.92
C ALA A 230 -40.06 9.10 6.86
N THR A 231 -39.60 10.35 6.91
CA THR A 231 -40.06 11.47 6.07
C THR A 231 -38.94 12.06 5.22
N GLU A 232 -39.32 12.86 4.23
CA GLU A 232 -38.43 13.59 3.33
C GLU A 232 -37.19 14.20 4.02
N GLY A 233 -36.03 13.98 3.42
CA GLY A 233 -34.74 14.47 3.89
C GLY A 233 -34.04 13.57 4.93
N GLN A 234 -34.69 12.53 5.44
CA GLN A 234 -34.08 11.58 6.37
C GLN A 234 -33.27 10.50 5.63
N GLU A 235 -32.16 10.09 6.25
CA GLU A 235 -31.37 8.91 5.87
C GLU A 235 -31.69 7.79 6.85
N VAL A 236 -32.18 6.66 6.35
CA VAL A 236 -32.64 5.53 7.18
C VAL A 236 -32.23 4.19 6.56
N GLU A 237 -32.32 3.13 7.34
CA GLU A 237 -32.15 1.75 6.90
C GLU A 237 -33.52 1.05 6.77
N ILE A 238 -33.77 0.44 5.62
CA ILE A 238 -35.01 -0.27 5.30
C ILE A 238 -34.73 -1.75 5.07
N ILE A 239 -35.60 -2.58 5.63
CA ILE A 239 -35.63 -4.02 5.41
C ILE A 239 -36.94 -4.35 4.70
N LEU A 240 -36.82 -5.04 3.57
CA LEU A 240 -37.94 -5.52 2.77
C LEU A 240 -38.17 -7.02 3.02
N ARG A 241 -39.40 -7.48 2.81
CA ARG A 241 -39.72 -8.92 2.87
C ARG A 241 -39.00 -9.71 1.77
N GLU A 242 -39.13 -9.22 0.55
CA GLU A 242 -38.42 -9.72 -0.64
C GLU A 242 -37.71 -8.54 -1.30
N THR A 243 -36.50 -8.75 -1.83
CA THR A 243 -35.73 -7.68 -2.47
C THR A 243 -35.00 -8.14 -3.73
N PRO A 244 -35.00 -7.34 -4.81
CA PRO A 244 -34.16 -7.58 -5.96
C PRO A 244 -32.74 -7.04 -5.75
N PHE A 245 -32.46 -6.27 -4.69
CA PHE A 245 -31.15 -5.66 -4.43
C PHE A 245 -30.17 -6.70 -3.85
N TYR A 246 -29.04 -6.86 -4.52
CA TYR A 246 -27.92 -7.67 -4.07
C TYR A 246 -27.19 -6.92 -2.96
N ALA A 247 -27.03 -7.57 -1.81
CA ALA A 247 -26.25 -7.05 -0.72
C ALA A 247 -24.75 -7.19 -1.01
N GLU A 248 -23.95 -6.21 -0.58
CA GLU A 248 -22.49 -6.28 -0.68
C GLU A 248 -21.97 -7.62 -0.15
N GLY A 249 -21.19 -8.34 -0.97
CA GLY A 249 -20.75 -9.69 -0.66
C GLY A 249 -19.91 -10.32 -1.77
N GLY A 250 -18.98 -11.20 -1.40
CA GLY A 250 -18.08 -11.88 -2.35
C GLY A 250 -17.14 -10.93 -3.10
N GLY A 251 -16.91 -9.72 -2.57
CA GLY A 251 -16.17 -8.65 -3.25
C GLY A 251 -17.04 -7.72 -4.10
N GLN A 252 -18.28 -8.12 -4.45
CA GLN A 252 -19.21 -7.26 -5.19
C GLN A 252 -19.85 -6.22 -4.28
N THR A 253 -19.84 -4.96 -4.73
CA THR A 253 -20.54 -3.85 -4.05
C THR A 253 -22.05 -4.04 -4.11
N GLY A 254 -22.74 -3.63 -3.04
CA GLY A 254 -24.19 -3.70 -2.98
C GLY A 254 -24.90 -2.82 -4.00
N ASP A 255 -26.10 -3.23 -4.40
CA ASP A 255 -26.86 -2.49 -5.39
C ASP A 255 -27.39 -1.15 -4.89
N GLN A 256 -27.65 -0.30 -5.89
CA GLN A 256 -28.29 1.00 -5.78
C GLN A 256 -29.53 1.05 -6.66
N GLY A 257 -30.41 2.03 -6.43
CA GLY A 257 -31.67 2.14 -7.14
C GLY A 257 -32.70 2.92 -6.34
N TYR A 258 -33.97 2.53 -6.45
CA TYR A 258 -35.09 3.23 -5.82
C TYR A 258 -36.05 2.27 -5.15
N ILE A 259 -36.68 2.74 -4.07
CA ILE A 259 -37.86 2.13 -3.48
C ILE A 259 -39.00 3.15 -3.60
N GLU A 260 -40.09 2.75 -4.24
CA GLU A 260 -41.22 3.61 -4.53
C GLU A 260 -42.49 3.10 -3.84
N SER A 261 -43.27 4.01 -3.28
CA SER A 261 -44.60 3.73 -2.73
C SER A 261 -45.61 4.76 -3.26
N THR A 262 -46.88 4.58 -2.90
CA THR A 262 -47.89 5.63 -3.16
C THR A 262 -47.63 6.91 -2.36
N TYR A 263 -46.85 6.84 -1.28
CA TYR A 263 -46.68 7.93 -0.31
C TYR A 263 -45.32 8.62 -0.38
N GLY A 264 -44.36 8.10 -1.15
CA GLY A 264 -43.03 8.67 -1.26
C GLY A 264 -42.09 7.84 -2.13
N ARG A 265 -40.93 8.43 -2.40
CA ARG A 265 -39.84 7.81 -3.18
C ARG A 265 -38.53 7.91 -2.41
N LEU A 266 -37.79 6.83 -2.42
CA LEU A 266 -36.52 6.69 -1.72
C LEU A 266 -35.42 6.30 -2.70
N GLU A 267 -34.25 6.88 -2.51
CA GLU A 267 -33.02 6.48 -3.19
C GLU A 267 -32.28 5.47 -2.33
N VAL A 268 -31.96 4.31 -2.89
CA VAL A 268 -31.10 3.31 -2.25
C VAL A 268 -29.65 3.65 -2.59
N THR A 269 -28.89 4.08 -1.59
CA THR A 269 -27.48 4.48 -1.76
C THR A 269 -26.52 3.31 -1.58
N SER A 270 -26.90 2.31 -0.79
CA SER A 270 -26.17 1.04 -0.67
C SER A 270 -27.04 -0.07 -0.10
N THR A 271 -26.69 -1.31 -0.42
CA THR A 271 -27.35 -2.51 0.10
C THR A 271 -26.31 -3.41 0.77
N HIS A 272 -26.55 -3.86 2.01
CA HIS A 272 -25.59 -4.65 2.77
C HIS A 272 -26.27 -5.75 3.58
N SER A 273 -25.50 -6.73 4.03
CA SER A 273 -25.98 -7.85 4.85
C SER A 273 -25.21 -7.88 6.17
N PRO A 274 -25.71 -7.20 7.22
CA PRO A 274 -24.98 -7.06 8.48
C PRO A 274 -24.98 -8.35 9.32
N ILE A 275 -26.03 -9.17 9.17
CA ILE A 275 -26.17 -10.51 9.75
C ILE A 275 -26.60 -11.49 8.64
N PRO A 276 -26.32 -12.80 8.79
CA PRO A 276 -26.74 -13.81 7.82
C PRO A 276 -28.22 -13.69 7.46
N ASP A 277 -28.53 -13.87 6.18
CA ASP A 277 -29.88 -13.87 5.61
C ASP A 277 -30.68 -12.55 5.70
N LEU A 278 -30.17 -11.51 6.37
CA LEU A 278 -30.80 -10.19 6.42
C LEU A 278 -30.20 -9.25 5.37
N ILE A 279 -31.04 -8.63 4.55
CA ILE A 279 -30.63 -7.61 3.57
C ILE A 279 -31.18 -6.24 3.98
N VAL A 280 -30.26 -5.31 4.20
CA VAL A 280 -30.54 -3.94 4.66
C VAL A 280 -30.22 -2.95 3.54
N HIS A 281 -31.16 -2.06 3.27
CA HIS A 281 -31.04 -1.01 2.26
C HIS A 281 -30.82 0.31 2.99
N ARG A 282 -29.69 0.96 2.76
CA ARG A 282 -29.49 2.35 3.21
C ARG A 282 -30.14 3.27 2.20
N VAL A 283 -31.02 4.14 2.69
CA VAL A 283 -31.86 4.96 1.82
C VAL A 283 -31.91 6.42 2.25
N ASN A 284 -32.05 7.30 1.27
CA ASN A 284 -32.44 8.68 1.46
C ASN A 284 -33.91 8.85 1.04
N VAL A 285 -34.74 9.43 1.91
CA VAL A 285 -36.13 9.75 1.56
C VAL A 285 -36.13 11.01 0.69
N LEU A 286 -36.34 10.86 -0.62
CA LEU A 286 -36.29 11.97 -1.57
C LEU A 286 -37.53 12.86 -1.49
N ASN A 287 -38.69 12.27 -1.28
CA ASN A 287 -39.96 12.98 -1.09
C ASN A 287 -40.98 12.11 -0.37
N GLY A 288 -41.91 12.76 0.31
CA GLY A 288 -43.03 12.10 0.97
C GLY A 288 -42.61 11.36 2.24
N LYS A 289 -43.21 10.19 2.47
CA LYS A 289 -42.97 9.38 3.68
C LYS A 289 -43.07 7.89 3.40
N ILE A 290 -42.45 7.09 4.27
CA ILE A 290 -42.54 5.63 4.26
C ILE A 290 -42.73 5.10 5.68
N GLY A 291 -43.63 4.14 5.85
CA GLY A 291 -43.92 3.50 7.12
C GLY A 291 -43.61 2.00 7.14
N LEU A 292 -43.49 1.47 8.35
CA LEU A 292 -43.48 0.03 8.57
C LEU A 292 -44.80 -0.58 8.10
N GLY A 293 -44.74 -1.63 7.27
CA GLY A 293 -45.91 -2.30 6.70
C GLY A 293 -46.37 -1.75 5.35
N ASP A 294 -45.76 -0.68 4.84
CA ASP A 294 -46.13 -0.11 3.55
C ASP A 294 -45.77 -1.05 2.39
N ALA A 295 -46.66 -1.07 1.39
CA ALA A 295 -46.42 -1.73 0.11
C ALA A 295 -45.54 -0.84 -0.77
N VAL A 296 -44.48 -1.44 -1.32
CA VAL A 296 -43.47 -0.73 -2.12
C VAL A 296 -43.09 -1.52 -3.35
N THR A 297 -42.64 -0.82 -4.40
CA THR A 297 -41.95 -1.42 -5.54
C THR A 297 -40.47 -1.07 -5.43
N ALA A 298 -39.62 -2.09 -5.32
CA ALA A 298 -38.18 -1.95 -5.21
C ALA A 298 -37.55 -2.15 -6.59
N VAL A 299 -36.80 -1.17 -7.10
CA VAL A 299 -36.25 -1.13 -8.47
C VAL A 299 -34.74 -0.87 -8.43
N VAL A 300 -33.96 -1.86 -8.85
CA VAL A 300 -32.49 -1.76 -8.95
C VAL A 300 -32.09 -0.94 -10.17
N ASP A 301 -31.05 -0.13 -10.03
CA ASP A 301 -30.41 0.53 -11.16
C ASP A 301 -29.79 -0.51 -12.10
N ARG A 302 -30.45 -0.71 -13.25
CA ARG A 302 -30.04 -1.72 -14.24
C ARG A 302 -28.61 -1.50 -14.74
N ARG A 303 -28.20 -0.24 -14.92
CA ARG A 303 -26.88 0.08 -15.48
C ARG A 303 -25.81 -0.33 -14.48
N LEU A 304 -25.90 0.16 -13.24
CA LEU A 304 -24.94 -0.16 -12.19
C LEU A 304 -24.88 -1.67 -11.92
N ARG A 305 -26.04 -2.34 -11.87
CA ARG A 305 -26.10 -3.80 -11.73
C ARG A 305 -25.39 -4.52 -12.86
N THR A 306 -25.63 -4.12 -14.10
CA THR A 306 -25.03 -4.78 -15.27
C THR A 306 -23.53 -4.55 -15.32
N ASP A 307 -23.08 -3.36 -14.94
CA ASP A 307 -21.66 -3.01 -14.85
C ASP A 307 -20.95 -3.80 -13.73
N ALA A 308 -21.58 -3.95 -12.55
CA ALA A 308 -21.07 -4.81 -11.47
C ALA A 308 -21.04 -6.28 -11.89
N ALA A 309 -22.11 -6.80 -12.50
CA ALA A 309 -22.18 -8.18 -12.99
C ALA A 309 -21.12 -8.47 -14.06
N ARG A 310 -20.86 -7.49 -14.93
CA ARG A 310 -19.79 -7.52 -15.93
C ARG A 310 -18.42 -7.66 -15.27
N ASN A 311 -18.13 -6.79 -14.29
CA ASN A 311 -16.87 -6.83 -13.55
C ASN A 311 -16.74 -8.11 -12.72
N HIS A 312 -17.84 -8.69 -12.26
CA HIS A 312 -17.83 -9.96 -11.55
C HIS A 312 -17.46 -11.12 -12.48
N THR A 313 -18.13 -11.25 -13.62
CA THR A 313 -17.77 -12.26 -14.63
C THR A 313 -16.31 -12.08 -15.09
N ALA A 314 -15.84 -10.84 -15.26
CA ALA A 314 -14.44 -10.56 -15.58
C ALA A 314 -13.48 -11.06 -14.50
N THR A 315 -13.84 -10.94 -13.23
CA THR A 315 -13.02 -11.43 -12.10
C THR A 315 -12.77 -12.94 -12.20
N HIS A 316 -13.79 -13.73 -12.56
CA HIS A 316 -13.64 -15.17 -12.81
C HIS A 316 -12.71 -15.47 -13.98
N LEU A 317 -12.84 -14.73 -15.09
CA LEU A 317 -11.97 -14.89 -16.25
C LEU A 317 -10.52 -14.50 -15.93
N VAL A 318 -10.31 -13.41 -15.18
CA VAL A 318 -8.99 -12.97 -14.73
C VAL A 318 -8.33 -14.03 -13.86
N HIS A 319 -9.09 -14.60 -12.92
CA HIS A 319 -8.56 -15.63 -12.05
C HIS A 319 -8.15 -16.90 -12.81
N ALA A 320 -9.00 -17.38 -13.71
CA ALA A 320 -8.67 -18.51 -14.59
C ALA A 320 -7.44 -18.22 -15.48
N ALA A 321 -7.41 -17.04 -16.12
CA ALA A 321 -6.29 -16.63 -16.97
C ALA A 321 -4.96 -16.53 -16.19
N LEU A 322 -4.99 -16.00 -14.96
CA LEU A 322 -3.80 -15.96 -14.09
C LEU A 322 -3.31 -17.37 -13.75
N ARG A 323 -4.22 -18.31 -13.49
CA ARG A 323 -3.86 -19.71 -13.22
C ARG A 323 -3.29 -20.42 -14.44
N GLU A 324 -3.76 -20.11 -15.64
CA GLU A 324 -3.22 -20.63 -16.90
C GLU A 324 -1.82 -20.10 -17.19
N VAL A 325 -1.60 -18.78 -17.02
CA VAL A 325 -0.32 -18.12 -17.34
C VAL A 325 0.74 -18.37 -16.26
N LEU A 326 0.38 -18.20 -14.99
CA LEU A 326 1.34 -18.25 -13.88
C LEU A 326 1.41 -19.63 -13.24
N GLY A 327 0.29 -20.36 -13.18
CA GLY A 327 0.21 -21.69 -12.59
C GLY A 327 -0.90 -21.84 -11.53
N SER A 328 -1.15 -23.09 -11.14
CA SER A 328 -2.25 -23.48 -10.26
C SER A 328 -2.09 -23.06 -8.79
N HIS A 329 -0.94 -22.51 -8.39
CA HIS A 329 -0.70 -21.93 -7.06
C HIS A 329 -1.39 -20.59 -6.86
N VAL A 330 -1.82 -19.92 -7.94
CA VAL A 330 -2.55 -18.65 -7.85
C VAL A 330 -3.89 -18.89 -7.16
N ARG A 331 -4.12 -18.19 -6.05
CA ARG A 331 -5.36 -18.20 -5.27
C ARG A 331 -5.79 -16.76 -5.01
N GLN A 332 -7.10 -16.54 -4.98
CA GLN A 332 -7.67 -15.26 -4.58
C GLN A 332 -7.35 -14.96 -3.10
N ALA A 333 -6.74 -13.80 -2.85
CA ALA A 333 -6.48 -13.25 -1.51
C ALA A 333 -7.47 -12.12 -1.15
N GLY A 334 -8.14 -11.53 -2.15
CA GLY A 334 -9.08 -10.43 -1.97
C GLY A 334 -9.69 -10.00 -3.30
N SER A 335 -10.87 -9.38 -3.26
CA SER A 335 -11.52 -8.86 -4.47
C SER A 335 -12.39 -7.64 -4.14
N LEU A 336 -12.45 -6.69 -5.08
CA LEU A 336 -13.47 -5.64 -5.16
C LEU A 336 -14.03 -5.65 -6.58
N VAL A 337 -15.35 -5.77 -6.66
CA VAL A 337 -16.14 -5.74 -7.88
C VAL A 337 -17.15 -4.60 -7.73
N ALA A 338 -16.76 -3.42 -8.20
CA ALA A 338 -17.62 -2.25 -8.27
C ALA A 338 -18.13 -2.07 -9.71
N PRO A 339 -19.21 -1.29 -9.97
CA PRO A 339 -19.62 -0.97 -11.33
C PRO A 339 -18.51 -0.32 -12.17
N GLU A 340 -17.65 0.48 -11.54
CA GLU A 340 -16.65 1.27 -12.26
C GLU A 340 -15.33 0.53 -12.50
N ARG A 341 -14.99 -0.46 -11.65
CA ARG A 341 -13.67 -1.12 -11.69
C ARG A 341 -13.62 -2.48 -10.99
N ILE A 342 -12.57 -3.22 -11.32
CA ILE A 342 -12.17 -4.46 -10.67
C ILE A 342 -10.86 -4.24 -9.91
N ARG A 343 -10.75 -4.86 -8.74
CA ARG A 343 -9.49 -5.07 -8.03
C ARG A 343 -9.42 -6.55 -7.64
N PHE A 344 -8.40 -7.25 -8.10
CA PHE A 344 -8.21 -8.66 -7.82
C PHE A 344 -6.86 -8.90 -7.16
N ASP A 345 -6.89 -9.41 -5.94
CA ASP A 345 -5.69 -9.72 -5.15
C ASP A 345 -5.45 -11.21 -5.19
N PHE A 346 -4.22 -11.62 -5.49
CA PHE A 346 -3.88 -13.03 -5.69
C PHE A 346 -2.50 -13.39 -5.16
N THR A 347 -2.30 -14.67 -4.85
CA THR A 347 -1.03 -15.21 -4.35
C THR A 347 -0.03 -15.37 -5.49
N HIS A 348 1.03 -14.56 -5.48
CA HIS A 348 2.17 -14.71 -6.35
C HIS A 348 3.38 -13.93 -5.80
N ILE A 349 4.56 -14.54 -5.83
CA ILE A 349 5.74 -13.98 -5.16
C ILE A 349 6.43 -12.92 -6.03
N GLN A 350 6.43 -13.10 -7.34
CA GLN A 350 7.22 -12.30 -8.29
C GLN A 350 6.38 -11.28 -9.04
N ALA A 351 7.03 -10.20 -9.49
CA ALA A 351 6.38 -9.26 -10.40
C ALA A 351 6.04 -9.93 -11.72
N MET A 352 4.80 -9.73 -12.17
CA MET A 352 4.42 -10.20 -13.49
C MET A 352 5.20 -9.38 -14.51
N THR A 353 5.80 -10.07 -15.47
CA THR A 353 6.43 -9.43 -16.61
C THR A 353 5.37 -8.74 -17.47
N PRO A 354 5.74 -7.68 -18.22
CA PRO A 354 4.82 -7.04 -19.17
C PRO A 354 4.21 -8.02 -20.19
N LYS A 355 4.92 -9.11 -20.49
CA LYS A 355 4.44 -10.17 -21.39
C LYS A 355 3.34 -11.01 -20.72
N GLU A 356 3.53 -11.44 -19.48
CA GLU A 356 2.52 -12.21 -18.71
C GLU A 356 1.26 -11.39 -18.48
N ILE A 357 1.39 -10.09 -18.13
CA ILE A 357 0.23 -9.18 -17.98
C ILE A 357 -0.57 -9.13 -19.28
N ARG A 358 0.12 -8.96 -20.42
CA ARG A 358 -0.51 -8.94 -21.74
C ARG A 358 -1.13 -10.28 -22.10
N GLU A 359 -0.51 -11.39 -21.72
CA GLU A 359 -1.04 -12.72 -21.95
C GLU A 359 -2.35 -12.95 -21.19
N VAL A 360 -2.39 -12.61 -19.90
CA VAL A 360 -3.63 -12.65 -19.10
C VAL A 360 -4.73 -11.79 -19.73
N GLU A 361 -4.43 -10.55 -20.10
CA GLU A 361 -5.40 -9.66 -20.77
C GLU A 361 -5.90 -10.26 -22.11
N ASN A 362 -5.02 -10.89 -22.88
CA ASN A 362 -5.37 -11.53 -24.15
C ASN A 362 -6.26 -12.76 -23.95
N LEU A 363 -5.98 -13.60 -22.94
CA LEU A 363 -6.80 -14.76 -22.60
C LEU A 363 -8.21 -14.31 -22.22
N VAL A 364 -8.34 -13.35 -21.31
CA VAL A 364 -9.66 -12.80 -20.91
C VAL A 364 -10.41 -12.26 -22.12
N ASN A 365 -9.78 -11.43 -22.94
CA ASN A 365 -10.42 -10.87 -24.13
C ASN A 365 -10.72 -11.93 -25.20
N ARG A 366 -10.00 -13.06 -25.25
CA ARG A 366 -10.35 -14.20 -26.10
C ARG A 366 -11.65 -14.84 -25.63
N GLU A 367 -11.76 -15.17 -24.35
CA GLU A 367 -12.98 -15.76 -23.78
C GLU A 367 -14.21 -14.85 -23.93
N ILE A 368 -14.00 -13.53 -23.88
CA ILE A 368 -15.06 -12.56 -24.20
C ILE A 368 -15.53 -12.72 -25.67
N ARG A 369 -14.60 -12.84 -26.61
CA ARG A 369 -14.92 -12.96 -28.05
C ARG A 369 -15.56 -14.30 -28.41
N GLU A 370 -15.23 -15.37 -27.69
CA GLU A 370 -15.93 -16.66 -27.82
C GLU A 370 -17.41 -16.56 -27.43
N ASN A 371 -17.78 -15.52 -26.66
CA ASN A 371 -19.15 -15.23 -26.27
C ASN A 371 -19.88 -16.43 -25.63
N SER A 372 -19.15 -17.21 -24.84
CA SER A 372 -19.65 -18.39 -24.15
C SER A 372 -20.76 -18.03 -23.15
N THR A 373 -21.70 -18.95 -22.96
CA THR A 373 -22.75 -18.83 -21.94
C THR A 373 -22.13 -18.90 -20.55
N VAL A 374 -22.65 -18.08 -19.64
CA VAL A 374 -22.36 -18.12 -18.20
C VAL A 374 -23.51 -18.84 -17.52
N SER A 375 -23.27 -20.04 -17.01
CA SER A 375 -24.28 -20.89 -16.37
C SER A 375 -24.09 -20.92 -14.86
N THR A 376 -25.20 -21.12 -14.14
CA THR A 376 -25.18 -21.23 -12.69
C THR A 376 -25.96 -22.45 -12.23
N ARG A 377 -25.41 -23.23 -11.29
CA ARG A 377 -26.04 -24.40 -10.70
C ARG A 377 -26.02 -24.29 -9.17
N VAL A 378 -27.02 -24.87 -8.52
CA VAL A 378 -27.02 -25.04 -7.06
C VAL A 378 -26.74 -26.50 -6.78
N LEU A 379 -25.64 -26.78 -6.09
CA LEU A 379 -25.14 -28.13 -5.80
C LEU A 379 -24.84 -28.26 -4.31
N ALA A 380 -24.68 -29.49 -3.83
CA ALA A 380 -24.07 -29.70 -2.53
C ALA A 380 -22.61 -29.21 -2.54
N TYR A 381 -22.12 -28.63 -1.44
CA TYR A 381 -20.75 -28.12 -1.36
C TYR A 381 -19.69 -29.19 -1.71
N THR A 382 -19.87 -30.41 -1.23
CA THR A 382 -18.97 -31.54 -1.52
C THR A 382 -19.01 -31.94 -2.99
N GLU A 383 -20.19 -31.95 -3.61
CA GLU A 383 -20.37 -32.24 -5.04
C GLU A 383 -19.69 -31.17 -5.91
N ALA A 384 -19.86 -29.89 -5.57
CA ALA A 384 -19.20 -28.79 -6.27
C ALA A 384 -17.66 -28.93 -6.28
N LEU A 385 -17.07 -29.29 -5.13
CA LEU A 385 -15.63 -29.54 -5.04
C LEU A 385 -15.19 -30.76 -5.85
N HIS A 386 -15.98 -31.84 -5.85
CA HIS A 386 -15.71 -33.03 -6.64
C HIS A 386 -15.73 -32.75 -8.15
N GLU A 387 -16.58 -31.83 -8.61
CA GLU A 387 -16.65 -31.38 -10.00
C GLU A 387 -15.56 -30.35 -10.38
N GLY A 388 -14.63 -30.06 -9.47
CA GLY A 388 -13.49 -29.16 -9.69
C GLY A 388 -13.80 -27.68 -9.48
N ALA A 389 -14.93 -27.33 -8.84
CA ALA A 389 -15.22 -25.94 -8.53
C ALA A 389 -14.23 -25.39 -7.49
N LEU A 390 -13.67 -24.21 -7.75
CA LEU A 390 -12.81 -23.55 -6.79
C LEU A 390 -13.66 -22.88 -5.70
N ALA A 391 -13.28 -23.10 -4.45
CA ALA A 391 -13.90 -22.50 -3.27
C ALA A 391 -12.80 -21.92 -2.36
N PHE A 392 -12.83 -20.61 -2.12
CA PHE A 392 -11.73 -19.92 -1.43
C PHE A 392 -12.00 -19.68 0.05
N PHE A 393 -13.27 -19.69 0.47
CA PHE A 393 -13.68 -19.36 1.83
C PHE A 393 -14.53 -20.48 2.45
N GLY A 394 -13.95 -21.68 2.54
CA GLY A 394 -14.60 -22.92 2.99
C GLY A 394 -15.52 -22.78 4.20
N ASP A 395 -15.07 -22.09 5.25
CA ASP A 395 -15.80 -21.91 6.51
C ASP A 395 -17.07 -21.03 6.39
N LYS A 396 -17.29 -20.38 5.24
CA LYS A 396 -18.42 -19.48 5.00
C LYS A 396 -19.52 -20.09 4.15
N TYR A 397 -19.34 -21.30 3.63
CA TYR A 397 -20.31 -21.92 2.73
C TYR A 397 -21.30 -22.82 3.49
N GLY A 398 -22.57 -22.74 3.12
CA GLY A 398 -23.60 -23.66 3.62
C GLY A 398 -23.55 -25.02 2.92
N GLU A 399 -24.48 -25.91 3.28
CA GLU A 399 -24.58 -27.26 2.67
C GLU A 399 -24.83 -27.22 1.16
N GLN A 400 -25.58 -26.21 0.70
CA GLN A 400 -25.80 -25.92 -0.70
C GLN A 400 -25.07 -24.66 -1.12
N VAL A 401 -24.43 -24.71 -2.29
CA VAL A 401 -23.68 -23.61 -2.85
C VAL A 401 -24.06 -23.36 -4.30
N ARG A 402 -23.96 -22.10 -4.69
CA ARG A 402 -24.12 -21.68 -6.09
C ARG A 402 -22.77 -21.74 -6.79
N VAL A 403 -22.69 -22.55 -7.84
CA VAL A 403 -21.52 -22.67 -8.71
C VAL A 403 -21.77 -21.87 -9.98
N VAL A 404 -20.78 -21.08 -10.37
CA VAL A 404 -20.77 -20.28 -11.59
C VAL A 404 -19.74 -20.87 -12.55
N GLU A 405 -20.17 -21.06 -13.79
CA GLU A 405 -19.43 -21.73 -14.84
C GLU A 405 -19.35 -20.82 -16.06
N VAL A 406 -18.13 -20.66 -16.58
CA VAL A 406 -17.83 -19.77 -17.71
C VAL A 406 -16.93 -20.51 -18.69
N GLY A 407 -17.26 -20.44 -19.99
CA GLY A 407 -16.42 -21.01 -21.06
C GLY A 407 -16.40 -22.54 -21.06
N CYS A 408 -17.54 -23.19 -20.81
CA CYS A 408 -17.63 -24.65 -20.83
C CYS A 408 -17.67 -25.22 -22.25
N SER A 409 -16.79 -26.17 -22.54
CA SER A 409 -16.77 -26.91 -23.80
C SER A 409 -17.89 -27.96 -23.84
N THR A 410 -18.49 -28.14 -25.02
CA THR A 410 -19.53 -29.14 -25.27
C THR A 410 -19.03 -30.58 -25.17
N ASP A 411 -17.72 -30.79 -25.40
CA ASP A 411 -17.19 -32.12 -25.68
C ASP A 411 -16.67 -32.81 -24.41
N ASN A 412 -16.10 -32.04 -23.47
CA ASN A 412 -15.44 -32.58 -22.27
C ASN A 412 -15.99 -32.02 -20.94
N GLN A 413 -17.03 -31.16 -20.96
CA GLN A 413 -17.56 -30.46 -19.77
C GLN A 413 -16.52 -29.68 -18.95
N GLU A 414 -15.35 -29.43 -19.53
CA GLU A 414 -14.32 -28.58 -18.95
C GLU A 414 -14.67 -27.12 -19.21
N CYS A 415 -14.61 -26.31 -18.16
CA CYS A 415 -14.92 -24.89 -18.20
C CYS A 415 -13.65 -24.08 -17.97
N PHE A 416 -13.50 -22.99 -18.70
CA PHE A 416 -12.42 -22.05 -18.47
C PHE A 416 -12.39 -21.55 -17.03
N SER A 417 -13.55 -21.25 -16.44
CA SER A 417 -13.70 -20.96 -15.02
C SER A 417 -14.90 -21.70 -14.42
N LYS A 418 -14.71 -22.26 -13.22
CA LYS A 418 -15.74 -22.92 -12.41
C LYS A 418 -15.50 -22.61 -10.94
N GLU A 419 -16.36 -21.80 -10.33
CA GLU A 419 -16.14 -21.28 -8.98
C GLU A 419 -17.43 -21.20 -8.16
N VAL A 420 -17.31 -21.40 -6.84
CA VAL A 420 -18.42 -21.17 -5.91
C VAL A 420 -18.62 -19.67 -5.71
N CYS A 421 -19.73 -19.13 -6.21
CA CYS A 421 -19.99 -17.69 -6.20
C CYS A 421 -21.50 -17.35 -6.09
N GLY A 422 -21.83 -16.51 -5.10
CA GLY A 422 -23.16 -15.94 -4.90
C GLY A 422 -23.39 -14.62 -5.64
N GLY A 423 -22.42 -14.14 -6.41
CA GLY A 423 -22.51 -12.87 -7.12
C GLY A 423 -23.50 -12.84 -8.27
N THR A 424 -23.76 -11.62 -8.76
CA THR A 424 -24.47 -11.43 -10.03
C THR A 424 -23.50 -11.52 -11.19
N HIS A 425 -23.93 -12.13 -12.30
CA HIS A 425 -23.08 -12.35 -13.48
C HIS A 425 -23.82 -11.98 -14.77
N LEU A 426 -23.04 -11.76 -15.83
CA LEU A 426 -23.57 -11.70 -17.19
C LEU A 426 -24.15 -13.05 -17.60
N GLN A 427 -24.95 -13.06 -18.67
CA GLN A 427 -25.47 -14.29 -19.28
C GLN A 427 -24.50 -14.87 -20.31
N HIS A 428 -23.74 -14.00 -20.98
CA HIS A 428 -22.72 -14.38 -21.96
C HIS A 428 -21.48 -13.52 -21.79
N THR A 429 -20.30 -14.08 -22.04
CA THR A 429 -19.02 -13.37 -21.89
C THR A 429 -18.91 -12.18 -22.85
N GLY A 430 -19.50 -12.23 -24.04
CA GLY A 430 -19.46 -11.15 -25.02
C GLY A 430 -20.21 -9.88 -24.60
N GLN A 431 -21.11 -9.96 -23.61
CA GLN A 431 -21.75 -8.78 -23.01
C GLN A 431 -20.75 -7.89 -22.23
N MET A 432 -19.54 -8.40 -21.99
CA MET A 432 -18.46 -7.67 -21.33
C MET A 432 -17.89 -6.55 -22.19
N GLY A 433 -17.86 -6.72 -23.51
CA GLY A 433 -17.19 -5.75 -24.39
C GLY A 433 -15.68 -5.82 -24.21
N LEU A 434 -15.03 -4.72 -23.85
CA LEU A 434 -13.58 -4.69 -23.69
C LEU A 434 -13.16 -4.97 -22.25
N PHE A 435 -12.08 -5.71 -22.06
CA PHE A 435 -11.37 -5.82 -20.77
C PHE A 435 -9.97 -5.22 -20.90
N LEU A 436 -9.58 -4.40 -19.91
CA LEU A 436 -8.30 -3.71 -19.88
C LEU A 436 -7.69 -3.75 -18.47
N ILE A 437 -6.48 -4.26 -18.34
CA ILE A 437 -5.68 -4.17 -17.11
C ILE A 437 -5.06 -2.77 -17.04
N THR A 438 -5.32 -2.04 -15.94
CA THR A 438 -4.78 -0.69 -15.74
C THR A 438 -3.49 -0.70 -14.94
N SER A 439 -3.32 -1.66 -14.03
CA SER A 439 -2.10 -1.78 -13.23
C SER A 439 -1.93 -3.17 -12.61
N GLU A 440 -0.67 -3.51 -12.35
CA GLU A 440 -0.24 -4.68 -11.59
C GLU A 440 0.77 -4.20 -10.53
N GLY A 441 0.68 -4.70 -9.29
CA GLY A 441 1.67 -4.39 -8.25
C GLY A 441 1.59 -5.28 -7.01
N SER A 442 2.65 -5.25 -6.19
CA SER A 442 2.69 -5.96 -4.90
C SER A 442 1.95 -5.15 -3.82
N ILE A 443 1.25 -5.86 -2.93
CA ILE A 443 0.53 -5.27 -1.79
C ILE A 443 0.92 -5.90 -0.44
N GLY A 444 2.00 -6.68 -0.42
CA GLY A 444 2.47 -7.41 0.76
C GLY A 444 3.26 -8.67 0.38
N SER A 445 3.80 -9.37 1.38
CA SER A 445 4.60 -10.59 1.14
C SER A 445 3.78 -11.67 0.45
N GLY A 446 4.15 -11.99 -0.79
CA GLY A 446 3.53 -13.05 -1.59
C GLY A 446 2.16 -12.72 -2.21
N ILE A 447 1.68 -11.47 -2.11
CA ILE A 447 0.38 -11.04 -2.64
C ILE A 447 0.55 -9.92 -3.65
N ARG A 448 -0.17 -10.06 -4.77
CA ARG A 448 -0.19 -9.12 -5.88
C ARG A 448 -1.60 -8.67 -6.19
N ARG A 449 -1.72 -7.53 -6.85
CA ARG A 449 -2.99 -6.90 -7.19
C ARG A 449 -3.00 -6.56 -8.68
N ILE A 450 -4.07 -6.95 -9.35
CA ILE A 450 -4.46 -6.41 -10.65
C ILE A 450 -5.63 -5.45 -10.44
N GLU A 451 -5.52 -4.27 -11.03
CA GLU A 451 -6.67 -3.39 -11.25
C GLU A 451 -7.03 -3.40 -12.73
N ALA A 452 -8.33 -3.45 -13.01
CA ALA A 452 -8.83 -3.56 -14.38
C ALA A 452 -10.18 -2.87 -14.56
N LEU A 453 -10.48 -2.57 -15.82
CA LEU A 453 -11.73 -1.95 -16.28
C LEU A 453 -12.40 -2.85 -17.31
N THR A 454 -13.73 -2.75 -17.40
CA THR A 454 -14.51 -3.42 -18.45
C THR A 454 -15.45 -2.46 -19.19
N GLY A 455 -15.96 -2.90 -20.34
CA GLY A 455 -17.04 -2.24 -21.06
C GLY A 455 -16.73 -0.78 -21.39
N LEU A 456 -17.67 0.11 -21.07
CA LEU A 456 -17.55 1.54 -21.35
C LEU A 456 -16.40 2.19 -20.57
N ALA A 457 -16.12 1.75 -19.34
CA ALA A 457 -15.01 2.30 -18.55
C ALA A 457 -13.66 2.01 -19.22
N ALA A 458 -13.46 0.77 -19.71
CA ALA A 458 -12.28 0.40 -20.48
C ALA A 458 -12.17 1.18 -21.80
N GLN A 459 -13.29 1.34 -22.52
CA GLN A 459 -13.34 2.11 -23.76
C GLN A 459 -12.96 3.58 -23.54
N ASN A 460 -13.52 4.22 -22.52
CA ASN A 460 -13.21 5.61 -22.16
C ASN A 460 -11.72 5.75 -21.79
N LYS A 461 -11.14 4.76 -21.10
CA LYS A 461 -9.71 4.79 -20.76
C LYS A 461 -8.82 4.75 -22.01
N ILE A 462 -9.20 3.98 -23.02
CA ILE A 462 -8.46 3.95 -24.30
C ILE A 462 -8.58 5.27 -25.04
N TRP A 463 -9.77 5.90 -25.05
CA TRP A 463 -9.92 7.23 -25.64
C TRP A 463 -9.06 8.27 -24.93
N GLU A 464 -9.04 8.28 -23.60
CA GLU A 464 -8.18 9.16 -22.81
C GLU A 464 -6.69 8.99 -23.19
N ILE A 465 -6.20 7.75 -23.25
CA ILE A 465 -4.80 7.45 -23.62
C ILE A 465 -4.51 7.89 -25.06
N ARG A 466 -5.46 7.66 -25.97
CA ARG A 466 -5.32 8.04 -27.37
C ARG A 466 -5.28 9.55 -27.56
N GLU A 467 -6.18 10.29 -26.91
CA GLU A 467 -6.21 11.75 -26.96
C GLU A 467 -4.93 12.36 -26.38
N GLN A 468 -4.41 11.80 -25.28
CA GLN A 468 -3.12 12.21 -24.72
C GLN A 468 -1.97 11.97 -25.71
N ALA A 469 -1.89 10.79 -26.32
CA ALA A 469 -0.87 10.46 -27.30
C ALA A 469 -0.96 11.36 -28.55
N GLU A 470 -2.16 11.62 -29.05
CA GLU A 470 -2.40 12.51 -30.20
C GLU A 470 -2.05 13.97 -29.87
N SER A 471 -2.37 14.45 -28.66
CA SER A 471 -1.99 15.79 -28.21
C SER A 471 -0.47 15.95 -28.14
N LEU A 472 0.24 15.00 -27.52
CA LEU A 472 1.70 15.04 -27.42
C LEU A 472 2.37 14.94 -28.79
N ALA A 473 1.85 14.08 -29.66
CA ALA A 473 2.35 13.94 -31.03
C ALA A 473 2.21 15.26 -31.81
N LYS A 474 1.07 15.95 -31.64
CA LYS A 474 0.84 17.27 -32.22
C LYS A 474 1.82 18.33 -31.69
N ASP A 475 2.03 18.40 -30.37
CA ASP A 475 2.95 19.36 -29.75
C ASP A 475 4.40 19.15 -30.20
N LEU A 476 4.76 17.90 -30.52
CA LEU A 476 6.09 17.52 -31.01
C LEU A 476 6.20 17.48 -32.54
N GLU A 477 5.12 17.81 -33.24
CA GLU A 477 5.01 17.80 -34.71
C GLU A 477 5.41 16.46 -35.34
N VAL A 478 5.01 15.34 -34.73
CA VAL A 478 5.26 13.97 -35.20
C VAL A 478 3.98 13.13 -35.21
N SER A 479 4.01 11.95 -35.82
CA SER A 479 2.93 10.98 -35.67
C SER A 479 2.98 10.27 -34.29
N PRO A 480 1.86 9.75 -33.76
CA PRO A 480 1.88 8.98 -32.50
C PRO A 480 2.83 7.77 -32.52
N SER A 481 3.06 7.16 -33.69
CA SER A 481 4.03 6.07 -33.87
C SER A 481 5.48 6.50 -33.70
N GLU A 482 5.80 7.76 -34.00
CA GLU A 482 7.16 8.32 -33.91
C GLU A 482 7.41 8.99 -32.55
N LEU A 483 6.39 9.08 -31.69
CA LEU A 483 6.44 9.81 -30.43
C LEU A 483 7.60 9.35 -29.54
N SER A 484 7.80 8.04 -29.39
CA SER A 484 8.87 7.48 -28.57
C SER A 484 10.26 7.86 -29.09
N GLU A 485 10.48 7.75 -30.40
CA GLU A 485 11.75 8.10 -31.04
C GLU A 485 12.02 9.61 -30.91
N LYS A 486 11.01 10.44 -31.15
CA LYS A 486 11.11 11.89 -31.00
C LYS A 486 11.48 12.28 -29.57
N VAL A 487 10.84 11.69 -28.56
CA VAL A 487 11.17 11.94 -27.15
C VAL A 487 12.61 11.54 -26.84
N GLN A 488 13.06 10.37 -27.29
CA GLN A 488 14.45 9.93 -27.10
C GLN A 488 15.46 10.88 -27.77
N SER A 489 15.15 11.36 -28.97
CA SER A 489 15.98 12.34 -29.68
C SER A 489 16.06 13.66 -28.92
N LEU A 490 14.95 14.16 -28.37
CA LEU A 490 14.90 15.39 -27.60
C LEU A 490 15.70 15.29 -26.30
N VAL A 491 15.57 14.17 -25.58
CA VAL A 491 16.37 13.90 -24.37
C VAL A 491 17.86 13.84 -24.70
N THR A 492 18.22 13.19 -25.80
CA THR A 492 19.62 13.10 -26.25
C THR A 492 20.18 14.48 -26.62
N ASN A 493 19.42 15.28 -27.37
CA ASN A 493 19.81 16.63 -27.76
C ASN A 493 19.93 17.54 -26.53
N LEU A 494 18.97 17.48 -25.61
CA LEU A 494 19.00 18.25 -24.36
C LEU A 494 20.27 17.96 -23.55
N ASN A 495 20.63 16.68 -23.40
CA ASN A 495 21.85 16.28 -22.72
C ASN A 495 23.12 16.76 -23.45
N SER A 496 23.12 16.76 -24.79
CA SER A 496 24.21 17.30 -25.61
C SER A 496 24.37 18.81 -25.44
N ASP A 497 23.26 19.55 -25.48
CA ASP A 497 23.26 21.01 -25.32
C ASP A 497 23.70 21.43 -23.93
N ILE A 498 23.29 20.71 -22.87
CA ILE A 498 23.77 20.93 -21.49
C ILE A 498 25.30 20.78 -21.42
N ARG A 499 25.86 19.76 -22.07
CA ARG A 499 27.33 19.57 -22.12
C ARG A 499 28.00 20.71 -22.87
N ARG A 500 27.45 21.11 -24.03
CA ARG A 500 27.99 22.20 -24.85
C ARG A 500 27.95 23.54 -24.12
N ILE A 501 26.88 23.83 -23.37
CA ILE A 501 26.78 25.02 -22.52
C ILE A 501 27.90 25.01 -21.48
N SER A 502 28.09 23.89 -20.78
CA SER A 502 29.15 23.75 -19.76
C SER A 502 30.56 23.94 -20.36
N GLU A 503 30.81 23.42 -21.56
CA GLU A 503 32.07 23.62 -22.27
C GLU A 503 32.29 25.08 -22.70
N LEU A 504 31.25 25.74 -23.22
CA LEU A 504 31.30 27.15 -23.62
C LEU A 504 31.52 28.07 -22.42
N GLU A 505 30.85 27.82 -21.30
CA GLU A 505 31.05 28.53 -20.03
C GLU A 505 32.49 28.38 -19.55
N ARG A 506 33.05 27.16 -19.58
CA ARG A 506 34.45 26.92 -19.23
C ARG A 506 35.41 27.69 -20.14
N ASN A 507 35.18 27.66 -21.46
CA ASN A 507 36.03 28.37 -22.42
C ASN A 507 35.95 29.89 -22.25
N LEU A 508 34.77 30.42 -21.94
CA LEU A 508 34.56 31.85 -21.69
C LEU A 508 35.27 32.29 -20.41
N ALA A 509 35.17 31.50 -19.34
CA ALA A 509 35.85 31.77 -18.08
C ALA A 509 37.38 31.71 -18.21
N LEU A 510 37.92 30.77 -19.01
CA LEU A 510 39.35 30.72 -19.32
C LEU A 510 39.80 31.97 -20.10
N LYS A 511 39.02 32.41 -21.10
CA LYS A 511 39.35 33.62 -21.88
C LYS A 511 39.29 34.89 -21.04
N GLU A 512 38.33 35.00 -20.13
CA GLU A 512 38.27 36.09 -19.14
C GLU A 512 39.53 36.08 -18.26
N ALA A 513 39.92 34.90 -17.79
CA ALA A 513 41.12 34.71 -16.96
C ALA A 513 42.42 35.12 -17.67
N GLU A 514 42.57 34.85 -18.97
CA GLU A 514 43.72 35.31 -19.74
C GLU A 514 43.84 36.84 -19.78
N GLY A 515 42.71 37.56 -19.83
CA GLY A 515 42.70 39.02 -19.73
C GLY A 515 43.24 39.54 -18.40
N LEU A 516 43.09 38.76 -17.33
CA LEU A 516 43.54 39.12 -15.97
C LEU A 516 45.07 39.03 -15.81
N ILE A 517 45.79 38.39 -16.74
CA ILE A 517 47.26 38.38 -16.74
C ILE A 517 47.82 39.82 -16.80
N SER A 518 47.08 40.74 -17.41
CA SER A 518 47.45 42.17 -17.42
C SER A 518 47.40 42.85 -16.05
N ALA A 519 46.69 42.27 -15.07
CA ALA A 519 46.53 42.80 -13.72
C ALA A 519 47.54 42.23 -12.71
N VAL A 520 48.53 41.46 -13.19
CA VAL A 520 49.61 40.89 -12.38
C VAL A 520 50.44 41.99 -11.72
N GLN A 521 50.73 41.80 -10.43
CA GLN A 521 51.59 42.69 -9.65
C GLN A 521 52.87 41.96 -9.23
N LYS A 522 53.95 42.71 -9.01
CA LYS A 522 55.19 42.20 -8.40
C LYS A 522 55.34 42.78 -7.00
N VAL A 523 55.49 41.92 -6.02
CA VAL A 523 55.75 42.29 -4.62
C VAL A 523 56.99 41.53 -4.17
N ASP A 524 58.04 42.24 -3.75
CA ASP A 524 59.32 41.66 -3.32
C ASP A 524 59.93 40.66 -4.32
N GLY A 525 59.72 40.90 -5.62
CA GLY A 525 60.19 40.02 -6.70
C GLY A 525 59.27 38.85 -7.04
N ILE A 526 58.23 38.60 -6.23
CA ILE A 526 57.24 37.54 -6.43
C ILE A 526 56.06 38.06 -7.27
N THR A 527 55.64 37.27 -8.26
CA THR A 527 54.48 37.54 -9.10
C THR A 527 53.19 37.20 -8.36
N ILE A 528 52.27 38.15 -8.22
CA ILE A 528 50.99 37.96 -7.53
C ILE A 528 49.84 38.35 -8.47
N LEU A 529 48.83 37.48 -8.57
CA LEU A 529 47.59 37.73 -9.28
C LEU A 529 46.39 37.55 -8.34
N ALA A 530 45.72 38.63 -8.00
CA ALA A 530 44.48 38.60 -7.23
C ALA A 530 43.34 39.15 -8.10
N ALA A 531 42.34 38.33 -8.41
CA ALA A 531 41.27 38.75 -9.30
C ALA A 531 39.93 38.10 -8.97
N ARG A 532 38.86 38.82 -9.29
CA ARG A 532 37.50 38.31 -9.22
C ARG A 532 37.06 37.88 -10.63
N ILE A 533 36.56 36.66 -10.75
CA ILE A 533 36.03 36.09 -11.99
C ILE A 533 34.50 36.02 -11.86
N MET A 534 33.79 36.21 -12.97
CA MET A 534 32.34 36.05 -12.98
C MET A 534 31.90 34.61 -12.64
N THR A 535 30.75 34.53 -11.97
CA THR A 535 29.99 33.35 -11.51
C THR A 535 30.40 32.01 -12.15
N THR A 536 31.35 31.31 -11.51
CA THR A 536 31.80 29.98 -11.92
C THR A 536 31.70 29.01 -10.75
N PRO A 537 31.28 27.75 -10.97
CA PRO A 537 31.33 26.70 -9.97
C PRO A 537 32.76 26.53 -9.40
N PRO A 538 32.91 26.06 -8.14
CA PRO A 538 34.21 25.91 -7.50
C PRO A 538 35.22 25.03 -8.28
N GLU A 539 34.73 23.99 -8.95
CA GLU A 539 35.56 23.08 -9.76
C GLU A 539 36.17 23.81 -10.97
N THR A 540 35.37 24.62 -11.67
CA THR A 540 35.84 25.44 -12.79
C THR A 540 36.82 26.50 -12.30
N LEU A 541 36.56 27.13 -11.14
CA LEU A 541 37.45 28.13 -10.55
C LEU A 541 38.84 27.55 -10.20
N ARG A 542 38.88 26.30 -9.73
CA ARG A 542 40.14 25.56 -9.50
C ARG A 542 40.88 25.31 -10.82
N GLY A 543 40.19 24.82 -11.83
CA GLY A 543 40.79 24.59 -13.16
C GLY A 543 41.38 25.86 -13.79
N ILE A 544 40.75 27.01 -13.58
CA ILE A 544 41.28 28.32 -14.02
C ILE A 544 42.55 28.69 -13.23
N GLY A 545 42.55 28.48 -11.92
CA GLY A 545 43.73 28.70 -11.07
C GLY A 545 44.94 27.89 -11.54
N ASP A 546 44.74 26.61 -11.85
CA ASP A 546 45.78 25.73 -12.38
C ASP A 546 46.26 26.18 -13.78
N TYR A 547 45.34 26.61 -14.65
CA TYR A 547 45.69 27.14 -15.96
C TYR A 547 46.56 28.42 -15.87
N LEU A 548 46.17 29.37 -15.02
CA LEU A 548 46.93 30.61 -14.82
C LEU A 548 48.29 30.34 -14.15
N LYS A 549 48.36 29.37 -13.23
CA LYS A 549 49.61 28.90 -12.62
C LYS A 549 50.62 28.46 -13.68
N LEU A 550 50.17 27.63 -14.63
CA LEU A 550 51.01 27.17 -15.74
C LEU A 550 51.47 28.32 -16.66
N LYS A 551 50.60 29.29 -16.92
CA LYS A 551 50.92 30.46 -17.76
C LYS A 551 51.92 31.42 -17.12
N LEU A 552 51.82 31.66 -15.81
CA LEU A 552 52.68 32.59 -15.08
C LEU A 552 54.05 31.99 -14.72
N GLY A 553 54.15 30.66 -14.67
CA GLY A 553 55.39 29.94 -14.37
C GLY A 553 55.73 29.91 -12.88
N SER A 554 55.87 31.09 -12.26
CA SER A 554 56.12 31.28 -10.82
C SER A 554 55.26 32.42 -10.27
N GLY A 555 54.51 32.16 -9.19
CA GLY A 555 53.66 33.17 -8.55
C GLY A 555 52.60 32.66 -7.58
N VAL A 556 51.94 33.60 -6.91
CA VAL A 556 50.78 33.39 -6.04
C VAL A 556 49.52 33.90 -6.75
N ILE A 557 48.49 33.06 -6.84
CA ILE A 557 47.23 33.38 -7.50
C ILE A 557 46.08 33.23 -6.51
N LEU A 558 45.25 34.27 -6.37
CA LEU A 558 44.01 34.25 -5.60
C LEU A 558 42.84 34.62 -6.52
N LEU A 559 41.96 33.67 -6.76
CA LEU A 559 40.76 33.85 -7.56
C LEU A 559 39.53 33.83 -6.67
N GLY A 560 38.60 34.76 -6.90
CA GLY A 560 37.31 34.79 -6.23
C GLY A 560 36.14 34.75 -7.22
N SER A 561 35.12 33.95 -6.93
CA SER A 561 33.83 33.98 -7.64
C SER A 561 32.68 34.02 -6.63
N VAL A 562 31.50 34.44 -7.07
CA VAL A 562 30.26 34.25 -6.31
C VAL A 562 29.41 33.27 -7.10
N PHE A 563 29.07 32.12 -6.53
CA PHE A 563 28.24 31.10 -7.18
C PHE A 563 27.12 30.71 -6.22
N ASN A 564 25.87 30.69 -6.71
CA ASN A 564 24.68 30.45 -5.88
C ASN A 564 24.63 31.33 -4.61
N ASN A 565 24.94 32.63 -4.76
CA ASN A 565 25.00 33.60 -3.65
C ASN A 565 26.02 33.27 -2.55
N ARG A 566 26.97 32.35 -2.80
CA ARG A 566 28.06 32.01 -1.89
C ARG A 566 29.40 32.43 -2.48
N PRO A 567 30.27 33.10 -1.71
CA PRO A 567 31.62 33.42 -2.15
C PRO A 567 32.48 32.15 -2.18
N ASN A 568 33.18 31.93 -3.28
CA ASN A 568 34.18 30.89 -3.42
C ASN A 568 35.54 31.54 -3.68
N LEU A 569 36.55 31.06 -2.99
CA LEU A 569 37.93 31.53 -3.10
C LEU A 569 38.83 30.34 -3.41
N VAL A 570 39.71 30.51 -4.38
CA VAL A 570 40.73 29.53 -4.75
C VAL A 570 42.08 30.23 -4.70
N ALA A 571 42.97 29.72 -3.86
CA ALA A 571 44.36 30.14 -3.79
C ALA A 571 45.25 29.06 -4.39
N VAL A 572 46.15 29.46 -5.29
CA VAL A 572 47.11 28.57 -5.95
C VAL A 572 48.49 29.18 -5.83
N VAL A 573 49.47 28.39 -5.39
CA VAL A 573 50.87 28.81 -5.27
C VAL A 573 51.76 27.84 -6.06
N THR A 574 52.80 28.37 -6.71
CA THR A 574 53.81 27.56 -7.40
C THR A 574 54.81 26.96 -6.42
N SER A 575 55.31 25.76 -6.73
CA SER A 575 56.11 24.95 -5.81
C SER A 575 57.40 25.64 -5.37
N ASP A 576 58.00 26.42 -6.28
CA ASP A 576 59.22 27.20 -6.05
C ASP A 576 59.08 28.33 -5.02
N LEU A 577 57.86 28.67 -4.61
CA LEU A 577 57.55 29.66 -3.59
C LEU A 577 57.08 29.02 -2.27
N VAL A 578 56.94 27.70 -2.23
CA VAL A 578 56.50 26.93 -1.05
C VAL A 578 57.62 26.07 -0.49
N GLU A 579 58.52 25.60 -1.35
CA GLU A 579 59.82 24.99 -1.01
C GLU A 579 60.85 26.06 -0.61
#